data_AF-A0A8J6XYV1-F1
#
_entry.id   AF-A0A8J6XYV1-F1
#
_cell.length_a   1.000
_cell.length_b   1.000
_cell.length_c   1.000
_cell.angle_alpha   90.00
_cell.angle_beta   90.00
_cell.angle_gamma   90.00
#
_symmetry.space_group_name_H-M   'P 1'
#
loop_
_entity.id
_entity.type
_entity.pdbx_description
1 polymer ?
#
loop_
_entity_poly.entity_id
_entity_poly.type
_entity_poly.pdbx_seq_one_letter_code
_entity_poly.pdbx_strand_id
1 'polypeptide(L)'
;DPHKVDRVGALRARQIAVRLARAGAGNSVTVWLGYLPGQETADFVHAEVDGEFWDEGRIGKAVTIPDLSLEGSFIELELASVKWTELLRNGYFGDEKLSWER
;
A
#
# COMPACT_ATOMS: atom_id res chain seq x y z
N ASP A 1 8.48 12.25 -9.86
CA ASP A 1 7.57 11.40 -10.63
C ASP A 1 6.88 10.44 -9.66
N PRO A 2 5.56 10.53 -9.49
CA PRO A 2 4.82 9.63 -8.62
C PRO A 2 4.77 8.18 -9.13
N HIS A 3 4.92 7.90 -10.42
CA HIS A 3 4.88 6.54 -11.00
C HIS A 3 6.09 5.66 -10.62
N LYS A 4 7.06 6.20 -9.89
CA LYS A 4 8.20 5.41 -9.41
C LYS A 4 7.72 4.42 -8.36
N VAL A 5 8.09 3.16 -8.55
CA VAL A 5 7.72 2.03 -7.69
C VAL A 5 8.02 2.29 -6.22
N ASP A 6 9.15 2.92 -5.90
CA ASP A 6 9.55 3.24 -4.53
C ASP A 6 8.55 4.18 -3.82
N ARG A 7 7.74 4.91 -4.60
CA ARG A 7 6.67 5.76 -4.08
C ARG A 7 5.33 5.06 -4.16
N VAL A 8 4.86 4.71 -5.37
CA VAL A 8 3.53 4.09 -5.55
C VAL A 8 3.41 2.80 -4.76
N GLY A 9 4.41 1.92 -4.86
CA GLY A 9 4.42 0.63 -4.16
C GLY A 9 4.41 0.82 -2.64
N ALA A 10 5.23 1.73 -2.11
CA ALA A 10 5.26 1.99 -0.67
C ALA A 10 3.91 2.53 -0.14
N LEU A 11 3.29 3.46 -0.87
CA LEU A 11 1.98 4.00 -0.50
C LEU A 11 0.87 2.94 -0.63
N ARG A 12 0.93 2.08 -1.66
CA ARG A 12 -0.01 0.98 -1.82
C ARG A 12 0.12 -0.06 -0.70
N ALA A 13 1.35 -0.41 -0.33
CA ALA A 13 1.61 -1.31 0.80
C ALA A 13 1.04 -0.74 2.11
N ARG A 14 1.22 0.57 2.36
CA ARG A 14 0.62 1.26 3.50
C ARG A 14 -0.90 1.12 3.52
N GLN A 15 -1.56 1.33 2.38
CA GLN A 15 -3.01 1.23 2.30
C GLN A 15 -3.51 -0.17 2.67
N ILE A 16 -2.86 -1.21 2.15
CA ILE A 16 -3.22 -2.60 2.49
C ILE A 16 -2.99 -2.86 3.98
N ALA A 17 -1.89 -2.39 4.56
CA ALA A 17 -1.61 -2.54 5.99
C ALA A 17 -2.66 -1.85 6.87
N VAL A 18 -3.08 -0.63 6.51
CA VAL A 18 -4.15 0.11 7.21
C VAL A 18 -5.47 -0.63 7.11
N ARG A 19 -5.83 -1.14 5.93
CA ARG A 19 -7.05 -1.93 5.73
C ARG A 19 -7.06 -3.20 6.57
N LEU A 20 -5.95 -3.93 6.59
CA LEU A 20 -5.80 -5.14 7.42
C LEU A 20 -5.95 -4.83 8.91
N ALA A 21 -5.27 -3.79 9.39
CA ALA A 21 -5.39 -3.36 10.79
C ALA A 21 -6.82 -2.94 11.15
N ARG A 22 -7.48 -2.15 10.29
CA ARG A 22 -8.89 -1.73 10.47
C ARG A 22 -9.89 -2.88 10.39
N ALA A 23 -9.58 -3.92 9.62
CA ALA A 23 -10.37 -5.14 9.55
C ALA A 23 -10.18 -6.05 10.79
N GLY A 24 -9.31 -5.67 11.73
CA GLY A 24 -9.04 -6.44 12.95
C GLY A 24 -8.14 -7.65 12.71
N ALA A 25 -7.32 -7.63 11.65
CA ALA A 25 -6.38 -8.72 11.37
C ALA A 25 -5.34 -8.92 12.50
N GLY A 26 -4.91 -7.83 13.13
CA GLY A 26 -3.94 -7.82 14.24
C GLY A 26 -3.61 -6.39 14.70
N ASN A 27 -2.76 -6.28 15.73
CA ASN A 27 -2.35 -5.00 16.30
C ASN A 27 -1.16 -4.37 15.56
N SER A 28 -0.31 -5.21 14.97
CA SER A 28 0.85 -4.81 14.16
C SER A 28 0.77 -5.49 12.80
N VAL A 29 0.84 -4.71 11.73
CA VAL A 29 0.79 -5.20 10.36
C VAL A 29 1.93 -4.59 9.55
N THR A 30 2.75 -5.45 8.95
CA THR A 30 3.75 -5.07 7.94
C THR A 30 3.34 -5.67 6.60
N VAL A 31 3.36 -4.89 5.53
CA VAL A 31 3.05 -5.37 4.17
C VAL A 31 4.26 -5.17 3.27
N TRP A 32 4.54 -6.17 2.44
CA TRP A 32 5.57 -6.13 1.41
C TRP A 32 4.95 -6.30 0.03
N LEU A 33 5.37 -5.44 -0.90
CA LEU A 33 5.12 -5.57 -2.32
C LEU A 33 6.45 -5.73 -3.04
N GLY A 34 6.55 -6.72 -3.93
CA GLY A 34 7.71 -6.93 -4.77
C GLY A 34 7.42 -6.58 -6.22
N TYR A 35 8.32 -5.83 -6.86
CA TYR A 35 8.24 -5.54 -8.29
C TYR A 35 9.53 -6.00 -8.95
N LEU A 36 9.42 -6.77 -10.03
CA LEU A 36 10.57 -7.13 -10.86
C LEU A 36 10.85 -6.01 -11.88
N PRO A 37 12.12 -5.78 -12.26
CA PRO A 37 12.45 -4.78 -13.28
C PRO A 37 11.67 -4.98 -14.58
N GLY A 38 11.00 -3.92 -15.05
CA GLY A 38 10.19 -3.95 -16.27
C GLY A 38 8.77 -4.49 -16.12
N GLN A 39 8.39 -4.97 -14.93
CA GLN A 39 6.99 -5.34 -14.65
C GLN A 39 6.17 -4.12 -14.22
N GLU A 40 4.96 -4.03 -14.76
CA GLU A 40 4.02 -2.95 -14.42
C GLU A 40 3.19 -3.28 -13.17
N THR A 41 3.14 -4.55 -12.76
CA THR A 41 2.37 -5.04 -11.61
C THR A 41 3.30 -5.70 -10.59
N ALA A 42 2.92 -5.65 -9.31
CA ALA A 42 3.65 -6.36 -8.27
C ALA A 42 3.66 -7.87 -8.56
N ASP A 43 4.83 -8.48 -8.41
CA ASP A 43 5.04 -9.93 -8.55
C ASP A 43 4.53 -10.69 -7.32
N PHE A 44 4.55 -10.05 -6.14
CA PHE A 44 3.96 -10.59 -4.92
C PHE A 44 3.44 -9.51 -3.97
N VAL A 45 2.49 -9.92 -3.13
CA VAL A 45 2.03 -9.21 -1.94
C VAL A 45 2.02 -10.15 -0.74
N HIS A 46 2.72 -9.78 0.32
CA HIS A 46 2.78 -10.53 1.58
C HIS A 46 2.55 -9.61 2.77
N ALA A 47 2.16 -10.19 3.90
CA ALA A 47 2.04 -9.46 5.14
C ALA A 47 2.64 -10.26 6.31
N GLU A 48 3.05 -9.55 7.34
CA GLU A 48 3.27 -10.09 8.67
C GLU A 48 2.28 -9.42 9.61
N VAL A 49 1.48 -10.22 10.31
CA VAL A 49 0.44 -9.77 11.23
C VAL A 49 0.74 -10.35 12.60
N ASP A 50 1.08 -9.50 13.57
CA ASP A 50 1.48 -9.90 14.92
C ASP A 50 2.54 -11.03 14.94
N GLY A 51 3.50 -10.98 14.01
CA GLY A 51 4.58 -11.95 13.86
C GLY A 51 4.24 -13.19 13.03
N GLU A 52 3.02 -13.30 12.50
CA GLU A 52 2.58 -14.38 11.63
C GLU A 52 2.63 -13.99 10.15
N PHE A 53 3.27 -14.81 9.32
CA PHE A 53 3.33 -14.58 7.87
C PHE A 53 2.00 -14.91 7.18
N TRP A 54 1.55 -14.01 6.31
CA TRP A 54 0.35 -14.13 5.51
C TRP A 54 0.70 -14.00 4.03
N ASP A 55 0.26 -14.99 3.25
CA ASP A 55 0.31 -14.95 1.79
C ASP A 55 -0.84 -14.10 1.21
N GLU A 56 -0.77 -13.84 -0.11
CA GLU A 56 -1.80 -13.11 -0.84
C GLU A 56 -3.20 -13.70 -0.62
N GLY A 57 -3.32 -15.03 -0.62
CA GLY A 57 -4.61 -15.71 -0.46
C GLY A 57 -5.24 -15.44 0.91
N ARG A 58 -4.44 -15.38 1.98
CA ARG A 58 -4.93 -15.04 3.32
C ARG A 58 -5.25 -13.56 3.44
N ILE A 59 -4.45 -12.67 2.85
CA ILE A 59 -4.74 -11.23 2.78
C ILE A 59 -6.09 -11.01 2.08
N GLY A 60 -6.30 -11.64 0.93
CA GLY A 60 -7.53 -11.52 0.12
C GLY A 60 -8.80 -12.02 0.80
N LYS A 61 -8.69 -12.90 1.81
CA LYS A 61 -9.82 -13.32 2.65
C LYS A 61 -10.18 -12.28 3.71
N ALA A 62 -9.22 -11.48 4.15
CA ALA A 62 -9.42 -10.46 5.18
C ALA A 62 -9.85 -9.12 4.58
N VAL A 63 -9.25 -8.73 3.45
CA VAL A 63 -9.52 -7.46 2.77
C VAL A 63 -9.44 -7.64 1.26
N THR A 64 -10.19 -6.83 0.51
CA THR A 64 -10.04 -6.78 -0.96
C THR A 64 -8.67 -6.22 -1.32
N ILE A 65 -7.88 -7.03 -2.04
CA ILE A 65 -6.60 -6.59 -2.61
C ILE A 65 -6.91 -5.69 -3.81
N PRO A 66 -6.44 -4.42 -3.81
CA PRO A 66 -6.65 -3.50 -4.93
C PRO A 66 -5.76 -3.86 -6.14
N ASP A 67 -5.90 -3.11 -7.24
CA ASP A 67 -4.97 -3.23 -8.36
C ASP A 67 -3.53 -2.87 -7.93
N LEU A 68 -2.62 -3.82 -8.08
CA LEU A 68 -1.20 -3.69 -7.73
C LEU A 68 -0.34 -3.20 -8.91
N SER A 69 -0.95 -2.89 -10.06
CA SER A 69 -0.29 -2.21 -11.16
C SER A 69 0.15 -0.80 -10.74
N LEU A 70 1.28 -0.33 -11.28
CA LEU A 70 1.78 1.02 -11.00
C LEU A 70 0.77 2.09 -11.43
N GLU A 71 0.15 1.91 -12.60
CA GLU A 71 -0.84 2.84 -13.15
C GLU A 71 -2.15 2.81 -12.38
N GLY A 72 -2.72 1.62 -12.16
CA GLY A 72 -3.92 1.47 -11.33
C GLY A 72 -3.70 2.00 -9.93
N SER A 73 -2.51 1.77 -9.38
CA SER A 73 -2.16 2.33 -8.08
C SER A 73 -2.02 3.84 -8.06
N PHE A 74 -1.43 4.42 -9.11
CA PHE A 74 -1.32 5.87 -9.27
C PHE A 74 -2.71 6.54 -9.34
N ILE A 75 -3.63 5.96 -10.11
CA ILE A 75 -4.99 6.47 -10.31
C ILE A 75 -5.82 6.35 -9.03
N GLU A 76 -5.92 5.15 -8.46
CA GLU A 76 -6.77 4.90 -7.28
C GLU A 76 -6.28 5.62 -6.01
N LEU A 77 -4.97 5.82 -5.88
CA LEU A 77 -4.41 6.62 -4.78
C LEU A 77 -4.45 8.12 -5.10
N GLU A 78 -5.01 8.53 -6.25
CA GLU A 78 -5.16 9.94 -6.64
C GLU A 78 -3.83 10.71 -6.59
N LEU A 79 -2.71 10.05 -6.93
CA LEU A 79 -1.37 10.59 -6.70
C LEU A 79 -1.05 11.86 -7.53
N ALA A 80 -1.84 12.11 -8.58
CA ALA A 80 -1.80 13.34 -9.37
C ALA A 80 -2.23 14.58 -8.57
N SER A 81 -3.14 14.43 -7.60
CA SER A 81 -3.72 15.55 -6.83
C SER A 81 -2.95 15.86 -5.55
N VAL A 82 -2.00 14.98 -5.17
CA VAL A 82 -1.25 15.09 -3.91
C VAL A 82 -0.32 16.30 -3.93
N LYS A 83 -0.43 17.12 -2.88
CA LYS A 83 0.52 18.22 -2.61
C LYS A 83 1.79 17.71 -1.96
N TRP A 84 2.68 17.11 -2.76
CA TRP A 84 3.90 16.44 -2.31
C TRP A 84 4.82 17.29 -1.42
N THR A 85 4.84 18.61 -1.62
CA THR A 85 5.67 19.54 -0.83
C THR A 85 5.22 19.66 0.62
N GLU A 86 3.93 19.48 0.91
CA GLU A 86 3.40 19.50 2.27
C GLU A 86 3.83 18.24 3.04
N LEU A 87 3.89 17.08 2.36
CA LEU A 87 4.30 15.80 2.93
C LEU A 87 5.78 15.74 3.32
N LEU A 88 6.65 16.50 2.64
CA LEU A 88 8.07 16.58 2.98
C LEU A 88 8.31 17.10 4.42
N ARG A 89 7.37 17.89 4.95
CA ARG A 89 7.47 18.47 6.29
C ARG A 89 6.70 17.65 7.33
N ASN A 90 5.56 17.11 6.94
CA ASN A 90 4.60 16.52 7.87
C ASN A 90 4.67 14.99 7.93
N GLY A 91 5.45 14.37 7.05
CA GLY A 91 5.47 12.92 6.87
C GLY A 91 4.43 12.44 5.87
N TYR A 92 4.62 11.22 5.39
CA TYR A 92 3.76 10.60 4.38
C TYR A 92 2.61 9.80 5.00
N PHE A 93 2.68 9.45 6.29
CA PHE A 93 1.74 8.52 6.92
C PHE A 93 1.07 9.14 8.15
N GLY A 94 -0.12 8.63 8.48
CA GLY A 94 -0.89 9.01 9.67
C GLY A 94 -1.93 10.11 9.49
N ASP A 95 -2.05 10.71 8.30
CA ASP A 95 -3.16 11.63 7.97
C ASP A 95 -4.27 10.90 7.20
N GLU A 96 -5.41 10.66 7.85
CA GLU A 96 -6.56 9.92 7.28
C GLU A 96 -7.18 10.55 6.03
N LYS A 97 -6.82 11.81 5.71
CA LYS A 97 -7.24 12.45 4.46
C LYS A 97 -6.49 11.90 3.24
N LEU A 98 -5.32 11.29 3.45
CA LEU A 98 -4.53 10.70 2.37
C LEU A 98 -5.17 9.40 1.91
N SER A 99 -5.23 9.17 0.59
CA SER A 99 -5.86 7.99 -0.02
C SER A 99 -5.26 6.66 0.43
N TRP A 100 -3.96 6.63 0.75
CA TRP A 100 -3.27 5.44 1.25
C TRP A 100 -3.41 5.24 2.77
N GLU A 101 -4.09 6.14 3.48
CA GLU A 101 -4.49 5.95 4.89
C GLU A 101 -5.96 5.52 4.99
N ARG A 102 -6.58 5.11 3.86
CA ARG A 102 -7.99 4.72 3.75
C ARG A 102 -8.18 3.24 3.41
#